data_AF-A0A845F0B7-F1
#
_entry.id   AF-A0A845F0B7-F1
#
_cell.length_a   1.000
_cell.length_b   1.000
_cell.length_c   1.000
_cell.angle_alpha   90.00
_cell.angle_beta   90.00
_cell.angle_gamma   90.00
#
_symmetry.space_group_name_H-M   'P 1'
#
loop_
_entity.id
_entity.type
_entity.pdbx_description
1 polymer ?
#
loop_
_entity_poly.entity_id
_entity_poly.type
_entity_poly.pdbx_seq_one_letter_code
_entity_poly.pdbx_strand_id
1 'polypeptide(L)'
;MSSIGFKLLRYYLYDRLKWQKKIKTDKTLPVYERLYDSLLLYQESSTRYFTVFDLETTGFYPAIGDEVISIGAVKVDLIEGRILEKSFYRIVRPIKKVPRFVRQLTGLSIDEIRAGWTFIEAFEEFLSFSKGTTLVAHPVKFDVCFLQNLIQRWGLPDYLPPYLDSEALAKELFPRSNPQLDSLIRKLNIDRHERHHALNDAKMTAELLLVMFHKLDMIDGHDEEIRQRIARDNLVFGRK
;
A
#
# COMPACT_ATOMS: atom_id res chain seq x y z
N MET A 1 -18.10 20.61 -1.99
CA MET A 1 -17.38 19.65 -1.13
C MET A 1 -18.31 19.30 0.02
N SER A 2 -18.69 18.03 0.25
CA SER A 2 -19.45 17.70 1.47
C SER A 2 -18.51 17.90 2.66
N SER A 3 -18.86 18.80 3.58
CA SER A 3 -18.07 18.99 4.79
C SER A 3 -17.95 17.66 5.56
N ILE A 4 -16.86 17.51 6.31
CA ILE A 4 -16.63 16.34 7.16
C ILE A 4 -17.83 16.04 8.07
N GLY A 5 -18.55 17.08 8.51
CA GLY A 5 -19.78 16.95 9.30
C GLY A 5 -20.91 16.21 8.58
N PHE A 6 -21.16 16.50 7.29
CA PHE A 6 -22.16 15.74 6.53
C PHE A 6 -21.77 14.28 6.36
N LYS A 7 -20.47 14.01 6.20
CA LYS A 7 -19.96 12.64 6.09
C LYS A 7 -20.14 11.86 7.39
N LEU A 8 -19.82 12.48 8.53
CA LEU A 8 -20.06 11.95 9.86
C LEU A 8 -21.54 11.61 10.07
N LEU A 9 -22.43 12.58 9.82
CA LEU A 9 -23.86 12.40 10.00
C LEU A 9 -24.39 11.24 9.13
N ARG A 10 -24.01 11.23 7.84
CA ARG A 10 -24.38 10.16 6.92
C ARG A 10 -23.84 8.80 7.39
N TYR A 11 -22.62 8.76 7.90
CA TYR A 11 -22.01 7.52 8.39
C TYR A 11 -22.81 6.95 9.56
N TYR A 12 -23.06 7.75 10.60
CA TYR A 12 -23.77 7.28 11.79
C TYR A 12 -25.25 6.96 11.52
N LEU A 13 -25.93 7.74 10.68
CA LEU A 13 -27.34 7.53 10.38
C LEU A 13 -27.60 6.38 9.40
N TYR A 14 -26.69 6.14 8.43
CA TYR A 14 -26.98 5.25 7.31
C TYR A 14 -25.86 4.25 7.01
N ASP A 15 -24.63 4.72 6.77
CA ASP A 15 -23.61 3.84 6.21
C ASP A 15 -23.14 2.79 7.22
N ARG A 16 -23.15 3.09 8.53
CA ARG A 16 -22.82 2.13 9.60
C ARG A 16 -23.73 0.89 9.58
N LEU A 17 -25.03 1.07 9.31
CA LEU A 17 -25.98 -0.05 9.24
C LEU A 17 -25.72 -0.93 8.02
N LYS A 18 -25.37 -0.33 6.87
CA LYS A 18 -24.99 -1.08 5.65
C LYS A 18 -23.75 -1.93 5.89
N TRP A 19 -22.77 -1.35 6.56
CA TRP A 19 -21.56 -2.06 7.00
C TRP A 19 -21.90 -3.26 7.88
N GLN A 20 -22.68 -3.07 8.95
CA GLN A 20 -23.06 -4.16 9.86
C GLN A 20 -23.77 -5.30 9.13
N LYS A 21 -24.71 -4.98 8.23
CA LYS A 21 -25.41 -5.99 7.42
C LYS A 21 -24.44 -6.75 6.52
N LYS A 22 -23.56 -6.05 5.81
CA LYS A 22 -22.61 -6.66 4.88
C LYS A 22 -21.59 -7.54 5.60
N ILE A 23 -21.01 -7.06 6.69
CA ILE A 23 -20.07 -7.83 7.52
C ILE A 23 -20.75 -9.10 8.03
N LYS A 24 -21.97 -9.00 8.56
CA LYS A 24 -22.71 -10.17 9.05
C LYS A 24 -22.88 -11.24 7.97
N THR A 25 -23.17 -10.83 6.73
CA THR A 25 -23.29 -11.75 5.59
C THR A 25 -21.94 -12.33 5.19
N ASP A 26 -20.92 -11.50 5.04
CA ASP A 26 -19.63 -11.95 4.49
C ASP A 26 -18.80 -12.76 5.50
N LYS A 27 -19.09 -12.65 6.81
CA LYS A 27 -18.52 -13.51 7.85
C LYS A 27 -18.84 -15.00 7.68
N THR A 28 -19.88 -15.34 6.91
CA THR A 28 -20.23 -16.74 6.64
C THR A 28 -19.50 -17.29 5.42
N LEU A 29 -18.69 -16.48 4.73
CA LEU A 29 -17.94 -16.92 3.56
C LEU A 29 -16.67 -17.66 4.00
N PRO A 30 -16.28 -18.76 3.32
CA PRO A 30 -15.06 -19.51 3.67
C PRO A 30 -13.78 -18.66 3.64
N VAL A 31 -13.73 -17.61 2.82
CA VAL A 31 -12.60 -16.68 2.77
C VAL A 31 -12.43 -15.89 4.08
N TYR A 32 -13.52 -15.59 4.79
CA TYR A 32 -13.43 -14.90 6.08
C TYR A 32 -12.73 -15.77 7.11
N GLU A 33 -13.09 -17.05 7.19
CA GLU A 33 -12.49 -18.01 8.13
C GLU A 33 -10.99 -18.20 7.84
N ARG A 34 -10.61 -18.45 6.58
CA ARG A 34 -9.19 -18.58 6.20
C ARG A 34 -8.39 -17.31 6.49
N LEU A 35 -8.96 -16.14 6.22
CA LEU A 35 -8.34 -14.85 6.53
C LEU A 35 -8.16 -14.67 8.04
N TYR A 36 -9.19 -14.99 8.83
CA TYR A 36 -9.15 -14.93 10.29
C TYR A 36 -8.03 -15.81 10.84
N ASP A 37 -7.96 -17.07 10.41
CA ASP A 37 -6.93 -18.01 10.82
C ASP A 37 -5.52 -17.56 10.40
N SER A 38 -5.39 -17.05 9.17
CA SER A 38 -4.10 -16.54 8.66
C SER A 38 -3.58 -15.38 9.50
N LEU A 39 -4.47 -14.51 9.98
CA LEU A 39 -4.12 -13.39 10.86
C LEU A 39 -3.81 -13.85 12.28
N LEU A 40 -4.55 -14.82 12.81
CA LEU A 40 -4.31 -15.37 14.14
C LEU A 40 -2.97 -16.10 14.23
N LEU A 41 -2.57 -16.77 13.14
CA LEU A 41 -1.31 -17.49 13.01
C LEU A 41 -0.16 -16.61 12.49
N TYR A 42 -0.41 -15.31 12.26
CA TYR A 42 0.64 -14.42 11.79
C TYR A 42 1.75 -14.34 12.83
N GLN A 43 2.98 -14.55 12.37
CA GLN A 43 4.17 -14.38 13.17
C GLN A 43 5.09 -13.39 12.46
N GLU A 44 5.62 -12.46 13.24
CA GLU A 44 6.64 -11.54 12.77
C GLU A 44 7.88 -12.32 12.35
N SER A 45 8.43 -11.96 11.20
CA SER A 45 9.65 -12.57 10.67
C SER A 45 10.53 -11.47 10.13
N SER A 46 11.77 -11.39 10.62
CA SER A 46 12.77 -10.49 10.06
C SER A 46 13.19 -11.03 8.69
N THR A 47 12.98 -10.22 7.66
CA THR A 47 13.15 -10.70 6.28
C THR A 47 13.93 -9.70 5.43
N ARG A 48 14.78 -10.26 4.57
CA ARG A 48 15.49 -9.60 3.48
C ARG A 48 14.59 -8.81 2.52
N TYR A 49 13.32 -9.21 2.41
CA TYR A 49 12.41 -8.69 1.40
C TYR A 49 11.45 -7.64 1.98
N PHE A 50 11.11 -6.67 1.14
CA PHE A 50 10.16 -5.61 1.45
C PHE A 50 8.98 -5.71 0.50
N THR A 51 7.77 -5.48 0.99
CA THR A 51 6.58 -5.29 0.14
C THR A 51 6.23 -3.82 0.14
N VAL A 52 6.52 -3.17 -0.97
CA VAL A 52 6.12 -1.79 -1.23
C VAL A 52 4.71 -1.81 -1.77
N PHE A 53 3.80 -1.07 -1.14
CA PHE A 53 2.40 -1.06 -1.50
C PHE A 53 1.80 0.35 -1.45
N ASP A 54 0.67 0.50 -2.11
CA ASP A 54 -0.15 1.71 -2.12
C ASP A 54 -1.64 1.32 -2.17
N LEU A 55 -2.48 2.18 -1.60
CA LEU A 55 -3.93 2.02 -1.59
C LEU A 55 -4.63 3.21 -2.27
N GLU A 56 -5.47 2.90 -3.25
CA GLU A 56 -6.48 3.86 -3.69
C GLU A 56 -7.74 3.72 -2.83
N THR A 57 -8.37 4.84 -2.50
CA THR A 57 -9.47 4.87 -1.52
C THR A 57 -10.62 5.76 -1.97
N THR A 58 -11.79 5.54 -1.41
CA THR A 58 -12.99 6.39 -1.63
C THR A 58 -12.89 7.78 -0.99
N GLY A 59 -11.85 8.05 -0.20
CA GLY A 59 -11.63 9.29 0.54
C GLY A 59 -10.57 9.07 1.63
N PHE A 60 -10.39 10.02 2.56
CA PHE A 60 -9.24 10.01 3.49
C PHE A 60 -9.53 9.51 4.91
N TYR A 61 -10.78 9.14 5.23
CA TYR A 61 -11.22 8.93 6.61
C TYR A 61 -11.80 7.53 6.83
N PRO A 62 -10.95 6.51 7.10
CA PRO A 62 -11.41 5.14 7.25
C PRO A 62 -12.27 4.95 8.51
N ALA A 63 -12.01 5.71 9.58
CA ALA A 63 -12.79 5.69 10.81
C ALA A 63 -14.29 6.01 10.58
N ILE A 64 -14.59 6.89 9.63
CA ILE A 64 -15.97 7.26 9.25
C ILE A 64 -16.37 6.64 7.90
N GLY A 65 -15.72 5.51 7.60
CA GLY A 65 -16.17 4.53 6.63
C GLY A 65 -15.67 4.71 5.22
N ASP A 66 -14.64 5.51 4.94
CA ASP A 66 -13.95 5.37 3.67
C ASP A 66 -13.31 3.99 3.54
N GLU A 67 -13.31 3.51 2.30
CA GLU A 67 -12.95 2.17 1.90
C GLU A 67 -11.81 2.20 0.87
N VAL A 68 -11.05 1.12 0.84
CA VAL A 68 -10.09 0.81 -0.23
C VAL A 68 -10.86 0.44 -1.50
N ILE A 69 -10.36 0.90 -2.65
CA ILE A 69 -10.88 0.62 -3.99
C ILE A 69 -9.85 -0.06 -4.90
N SER A 70 -8.56 0.02 -4.57
CA SER A 70 -7.56 -0.91 -5.11
C SER A 70 -6.35 -1.02 -4.19
N ILE A 71 -5.66 -2.14 -4.30
CA ILE A 71 -4.40 -2.44 -3.60
C ILE A 71 -3.38 -2.78 -4.67
N GLY A 72 -2.24 -2.09 -4.67
CA GLY A 72 -1.12 -2.38 -5.55
C GLY A 72 0.13 -2.63 -4.73
N ALA A 73 0.93 -3.62 -5.13
CA ALA A 73 2.16 -3.92 -4.42
C ALA A 73 3.21 -4.59 -5.31
N VAL A 74 4.47 -4.40 -4.93
CA VAL A 74 5.64 -5.08 -5.49
C VAL A 74 6.55 -5.55 -4.37
N LYS A 75 7.37 -6.55 -4.65
CA LYS A 75 8.42 -6.99 -3.73
C LYS A 75 9.76 -6.41 -4.12
N VAL A 76 10.55 -6.03 -3.14
CA VAL A 76 11.90 -5.49 -3.30
C VAL A 76 12.87 -6.34 -2.50
N ASP A 77 13.98 -6.68 -3.13
CA ASP A 77 15.17 -7.24 -2.48
C ASP A 77 16.20 -6.12 -2.36
N LEU A 78 16.36 -5.56 -1.16
CA LEU A 78 17.31 -4.46 -0.95
C LEU A 78 18.76 -4.93 -1.06
N ILE A 79 19.05 -6.21 -0.79
CA ILE A 79 20.42 -6.76 -0.85
C ILE A 79 20.87 -6.92 -2.32
N GLU A 80 20.01 -7.44 -3.19
CA GLU A 80 20.31 -7.46 -4.65
C GLU A 80 19.98 -6.10 -5.32
N GLY A 81 19.45 -5.12 -4.59
CA GLY A 81 19.10 -3.81 -5.14
C GLY A 81 18.07 -3.84 -6.27
N ARG A 82 17.08 -4.75 -6.23
CA ARG A 82 16.12 -4.94 -7.33
C ARG A 82 14.67 -5.14 -6.91
N ILE A 83 13.76 -4.75 -7.80
CA ILE A 83 12.33 -5.07 -7.72
C ILE A 83 12.12 -6.47 -8.31
N LEU A 84 11.38 -7.32 -7.62
CA LEU A 84 11.05 -8.66 -8.09
C LEU A 84 9.94 -8.60 -9.16
N GLU A 85 9.99 -9.52 -10.13
CA GLU A 85 9.05 -9.54 -11.27
C GLU A 85 7.57 -9.67 -10.85
N LYS A 86 7.31 -10.38 -9.75
CA LYS A 86 5.94 -10.62 -9.28
C LYS A 86 5.35 -9.36 -8.63
N SER A 87 4.34 -8.80 -9.28
CA SER A 87 3.49 -7.74 -8.73
C SER A 87 2.14 -8.26 -8.23
N PHE A 88 1.51 -7.49 -7.36
CA PHE A 88 0.14 -7.70 -6.89
C PHE A 88 -0.71 -6.48 -7.25
N TYR A 89 -1.90 -6.71 -7.80
CA TYR A 89 -2.89 -5.65 -8.01
C TYR A 89 -4.29 -6.22 -7.93
N ARG A 90 -5.14 -5.59 -7.11
CA ARG A 90 -6.54 -5.93 -6.96
C ARG A 90 -7.40 -4.70 -6.87
N ILE A 91 -8.43 -4.64 -7.70
CA ILE A 91 -9.53 -3.69 -7.55
C ILE A 91 -10.47 -4.25 -6.49
N VAL A 92 -10.81 -3.40 -5.52
CA VAL A 92 -11.68 -3.71 -4.40
C VAL A 92 -13.02 -3.06 -4.62
N ARG A 93 -14.09 -3.83 -4.46
CA ARG A 93 -15.47 -3.38 -4.48
C ARG A 93 -15.87 -2.88 -3.08
N PRO A 94 -15.97 -1.56 -2.86
CA PRO A 94 -16.47 -1.04 -1.60
C PRO A 94 -17.97 -1.28 -1.47
N ILE A 95 -18.43 -1.26 -0.22
CA ILE A 95 -19.84 -1.34 0.17
C ILE A 95 -20.57 -0.07 -0.25
N LYS A 96 -19.89 1.08 -0.19
CA LYS A 96 -20.45 2.37 -0.59
C LYS A 96 -20.10 2.71 -2.04
N LYS A 97 -20.90 3.63 -2.61
CA LYS A 97 -20.62 4.19 -3.93
C LYS A 97 -19.33 5.02 -3.91
N VAL A 98 -18.43 4.73 -4.85
CA VAL A 98 -17.21 5.52 -5.07
C VAL A 98 -17.56 6.91 -5.60
N PRO A 99 -17.05 8.00 -4.98
CA PRO A 99 -17.29 9.35 -5.45
C PRO A 99 -16.82 9.54 -6.90
N ARG A 100 -17.51 10.42 -7.65
CA ARG A 100 -17.16 10.70 -9.05
C ARG A 100 -15.72 11.21 -9.20
N PHE A 101 -15.28 12.10 -8.32
CA PHE A 101 -13.93 12.66 -8.37
C PHE A 101 -12.86 11.58 -8.16
N VAL A 102 -13.09 10.61 -7.27
CA VAL A 102 -12.16 9.48 -7.06
C VAL A 102 -12.06 8.65 -8.33
N ARG A 103 -13.19 8.29 -8.96
CA ARG A 103 -13.16 7.54 -10.24
C ARG A 103 -12.47 8.31 -11.37
N GLN A 104 -12.60 9.63 -11.40
CA GLN A 104 -11.90 10.47 -12.37
C GLN A 104 -10.40 10.54 -12.07
N LEU A 105 -10.03 10.52 -10.80
CA LEU A 105 -8.64 10.56 -10.35
C LEU A 105 -7.93 9.24 -10.65
N THR A 106 -8.57 8.10 -10.36
CA THR A 106 -7.96 6.77 -10.49
C THR A 106 -8.20 6.07 -11.82
N GLY A 107 -9.03 6.66 -12.69
CA GLY A 107 -9.45 6.06 -13.96
C GLY A 107 -10.40 4.86 -13.84
N LEU A 108 -10.66 4.33 -12.64
CA LEU A 108 -11.49 3.14 -12.45
C LEU A 108 -12.95 3.38 -12.83
N SER A 109 -13.44 2.57 -13.77
CA SER A 109 -14.85 2.57 -14.17
C SER A 109 -15.74 1.96 -13.08
N ILE A 110 -17.04 2.25 -13.16
CA ILE A 110 -18.01 1.70 -12.21
C ILE A 110 -18.08 0.17 -12.36
N ASP A 111 -17.93 -0.35 -13.58
CA ASP A 111 -18.09 -1.77 -13.84
C ASP A 111 -16.85 -2.56 -13.39
N GLU A 112 -15.65 -2.02 -13.56
CA GLU A 112 -14.43 -2.56 -12.93
C GLU A 112 -14.56 -2.63 -11.41
N ILE A 113 -15.03 -1.56 -10.77
CA ILE A 113 -15.22 -1.54 -9.31
C ILE A 113 -16.29 -2.55 -8.88
N ARG A 114 -17.37 -2.73 -9.66
CA ARG A 114 -18.44 -3.70 -9.35
C ARG A 114 -17.99 -5.16 -9.53
N ALA A 115 -17.10 -5.41 -10.48
CA ALA A 115 -16.49 -6.70 -10.74
C ALA A 115 -15.30 -6.99 -9.81
N GLY A 116 -14.82 -5.97 -9.09
CA GLY A 116 -13.74 -6.09 -8.12
C GLY A 116 -14.05 -7.03 -6.95
N TRP A 117 -12.99 -7.38 -6.25
CA TRP A 117 -12.98 -8.28 -5.11
C TRP A 117 -13.62 -7.63 -3.89
N THR A 118 -14.19 -8.41 -2.97
CA THR A 118 -14.48 -7.89 -1.64
C THR A 118 -13.19 -7.53 -0.91
N PHE A 119 -13.27 -6.67 0.10
CA PHE A 119 -12.09 -6.32 0.90
C PHE A 119 -11.43 -7.56 1.51
N ILE A 120 -12.20 -8.49 2.07
CA ILE A 120 -11.65 -9.69 2.72
C ILE A 120 -10.92 -10.61 1.73
N GLU A 121 -11.40 -10.75 0.50
CA GLU A 121 -10.72 -11.54 -0.52
C GLU A 121 -9.42 -10.87 -0.99
N ALA A 122 -9.48 -9.56 -1.30
CA ALA A 122 -8.30 -8.82 -1.72
C ALA A 122 -7.24 -8.76 -0.62
N PHE A 123 -7.67 -8.65 0.65
CA PHE A 123 -6.77 -8.60 1.79
C PHE A 123 -6.16 -9.98 2.10
N GLU A 124 -6.91 -11.08 1.97
CA GLU A 124 -6.35 -12.44 2.04
C GLU A 124 -5.21 -12.63 1.04
N GLU A 125 -5.43 -12.27 -0.22
CA GLU A 125 -4.40 -12.41 -1.25
C GLU A 125 -3.21 -11.45 -1.02
N PHE A 126 -3.48 -10.23 -0.53
CA PHE A 126 -2.41 -9.29 -0.17
C PHE A 126 -1.55 -9.82 0.98
N LEU A 127 -2.14 -10.40 2.03
CA LEU A 127 -1.41 -11.02 3.13
C LEU A 127 -0.55 -12.19 2.66
N SER A 128 -1.07 -13.02 1.76
CA SER A 128 -0.31 -14.10 1.14
C SER A 128 0.86 -13.55 0.32
N PHE A 129 0.63 -12.45 -0.41
CA PHE A 129 1.69 -11.77 -1.15
C PHE A 129 2.75 -11.19 -0.21
N SER A 130 2.38 -10.44 0.83
CA SER A 130 3.30 -9.74 1.74
C SER A 130 3.88 -10.63 2.84
N LYS A 131 3.53 -11.91 2.90
CA LYS A 131 4.05 -12.85 3.89
C LYS A 131 5.59 -12.86 3.92
N GLY A 132 6.15 -12.72 5.12
CA GLY A 132 7.60 -12.67 5.34
C GLY A 132 8.25 -11.49 4.63
N THR A 133 7.64 -10.31 4.71
CA THR A 133 8.22 -9.06 4.22
C THR A 133 7.97 -7.92 5.22
N THR A 134 8.82 -6.89 5.19
CA THR A 134 8.51 -5.61 5.81
C THR A 134 7.67 -4.76 4.87
N LEU A 135 6.56 -4.19 5.35
CA LEU A 135 5.72 -3.32 4.54
C LEU A 135 6.33 -1.94 4.34
N VAL A 136 6.15 -1.35 3.16
CA VAL A 136 6.63 0.01 2.85
C VAL A 136 5.55 0.75 2.09
N ALA A 137 5.27 2.00 2.47
CA ALA A 137 4.36 2.88 1.74
C ALA A 137 4.76 4.35 1.89
N HIS A 138 4.07 5.25 1.18
CA HIS A 138 4.48 6.65 1.01
C HIS A 138 3.30 7.65 1.08
N PRO A 139 2.97 8.22 2.26
CA PRO A 139 3.46 7.87 3.59
C PRO A 139 2.71 6.68 4.19
N VAL A 140 3.44 5.79 4.86
CA VAL A 140 2.87 4.52 5.39
C VAL A 140 1.75 4.72 6.40
N LYS A 141 1.74 5.84 7.11
CA LYS A 141 0.71 6.16 8.11
C LYS A 141 -0.70 6.19 7.50
N PHE A 142 -0.82 6.62 6.25
CA PHE A 142 -2.11 6.63 5.56
C PHE A 142 -2.61 5.20 5.34
N ASP A 143 -1.82 4.39 4.65
CA ASP A 143 -2.20 3.04 4.23
C ASP A 143 -2.41 2.09 5.43
N VAL A 144 -1.50 2.13 6.41
CA VAL A 144 -1.62 1.32 7.64
C VAL A 144 -2.88 1.71 8.43
N CYS A 145 -3.19 3.01 8.54
CA CYS A 145 -4.41 3.46 9.20
C CYS A 145 -5.66 2.92 8.51
N PHE A 146 -5.67 2.89 7.17
CA PHE A 146 -6.76 2.28 6.39
C PHE A 146 -6.91 0.79 6.67
N LEU A 147 -5.81 0.02 6.59
CA LEU A 147 -5.84 -1.41 6.84
C LEU A 147 -6.32 -1.71 8.27
N GLN A 148 -5.74 -1.08 9.29
CA GLN A 148 -6.11 -1.29 10.69
C GLN A 148 -7.59 -1.00 10.95
N ASN A 149 -8.10 0.13 10.46
CA ASN A 149 -9.50 0.49 10.62
C ASN A 149 -10.44 -0.51 9.94
N LEU A 150 -10.04 -1.04 8.77
CA LEU A 150 -10.83 -2.04 8.06
C LEU A 150 -10.77 -3.39 8.77
N ILE A 151 -9.60 -3.86 9.20
CA ILE A 151 -9.41 -5.08 9.99
C ILE A 151 -10.33 -5.07 11.22
N GLN A 152 -10.27 -4.00 12.03
CA GLN A 152 -11.11 -3.83 13.21
C GLN A 152 -12.60 -3.80 12.86
N ARG A 153 -12.97 -3.08 11.80
CA ARG A 153 -14.35 -2.97 11.34
C ARG A 153 -14.92 -4.31 10.88
N TRP A 154 -14.12 -5.14 10.23
CA TRP A 154 -14.47 -6.50 9.83
C TRP A 154 -14.46 -7.49 11.01
N GLY A 155 -13.92 -7.09 12.16
CA GLY A 155 -13.79 -7.93 13.36
C GLY A 155 -12.80 -9.07 13.14
N LEU A 156 -11.76 -8.80 12.37
CA LEU A 156 -10.62 -9.69 12.15
C LEU A 156 -9.59 -9.50 13.27
N PRO A 157 -8.70 -10.48 13.52
CA PRO A 157 -7.61 -10.33 14.47
C PRO A 157 -6.70 -9.16 14.07
N ASP A 158 -6.11 -8.50 15.07
CA ASP A 158 -5.21 -7.38 14.84
C ASP A 158 -4.01 -7.81 13.99
N TYR A 159 -3.63 -6.95 13.06
CA TYR A 159 -2.49 -7.16 12.17
C TYR A 159 -1.74 -5.86 11.96
N LEU A 160 -0.49 -5.87 12.37
CA LEU A 160 0.44 -4.77 12.20
C LEU A 160 1.86 -5.35 12.02
N PRO A 161 2.23 -5.73 10.80
CA PRO A 161 3.58 -6.21 10.51
C PRO A 161 4.59 -5.06 10.67
N PRO A 162 5.90 -5.34 10.71
CA PRO A 162 6.92 -4.32 10.56
C PRO A 162 6.65 -3.48 9.31
N TYR A 163 6.75 -2.17 9.47
CA TYR A 163 6.55 -1.25 8.36
C TYR A 163 7.55 -0.10 8.39
N LEU A 164 7.87 0.42 7.21
CA LEU A 164 8.76 1.55 6.99
C LEU A 164 8.02 2.68 6.28
N ASP A 165 8.14 3.89 6.81
CA ASP A 165 7.63 5.09 6.16
C ASP A 165 8.67 5.64 5.20
N SER A 166 8.44 5.45 3.90
CA SER A 166 9.37 5.93 2.88
C SER A 166 9.38 7.46 2.76
N GLU A 167 8.30 8.14 3.17
CA GLU A 167 8.27 9.60 3.22
C GLU A 167 9.15 10.12 4.37
N ALA A 168 9.09 9.48 5.54
CA ALA A 168 9.96 9.82 6.67
C ALA A 168 11.43 9.62 6.31
N LEU A 169 11.77 8.46 5.72
CA LEU A 169 13.12 8.19 5.24
C LEU A 169 13.58 9.23 4.20
N ALA A 170 12.70 9.63 3.28
CA ALA A 170 13.02 10.66 2.30
C ALA A 170 13.30 12.03 2.94
N LYS A 171 12.58 12.40 4.02
CA LYS A 171 12.81 13.64 4.77
C LYS A 171 14.19 13.66 5.41
N GLU A 172 14.65 12.51 5.91
CA GLU A 172 15.98 12.38 6.52
C GLU A 172 17.09 12.43 5.47
N LEU A 173 16.94 11.69 4.36
CA LEU A 173 17.96 11.62 3.31
C LEU A 173 18.01 12.86 2.41
N PHE A 174 16.89 13.58 2.27
CA PHE A 174 16.75 14.73 1.39
C PHE A 174 16.07 15.93 2.06
N PRO A 175 16.62 16.47 3.17
CA PRO A 175 15.93 17.43 4.06
C PRO A 175 15.52 18.76 3.42
N ARG A 176 16.11 19.11 2.26
CA ARG A 176 15.78 20.33 1.50
C ARG A 176 14.79 20.10 0.35
N SER A 177 14.19 18.91 0.27
CA SER A 177 13.29 18.53 -0.82
C SER A 177 11.86 18.42 -0.33
N ASN A 178 10.89 18.74 -1.19
CA ASN A 178 9.51 18.38 -0.91
C ASN A 178 9.42 16.83 -0.92
N PRO A 179 8.96 16.21 0.19
CA PRO A 179 8.98 14.76 0.37
C PRO A 179 7.82 14.06 -0.36
N GLN A 180 6.91 14.78 -1.01
CA GLN A 180 5.84 14.17 -1.80
C GLN A 180 6.42 13.33 -2.94
N LEU A 181 5.80 12.16 -3.18
CA LEU A 181 6.22 11.20 -4.20
C LEU A 181 6.48 11.86 -5.57
N ASP A 182 5.56 12.69 -6.09
CA ASP A 182 5.75 13.41 -7.37
C ASP A 182 7.01 14.28 -7.40
N SER A 183 7.31 14.94 -6.28
CA SER A 183 8.48 15.80 -6.17
C SER A 183 9.76 14.97 -6.19
N LEU A 184 9.78 13.87 -5.43
CA LEU A 184 10.93 12.96 -5.35
C LEU A 184 11.17 12.22 -6.66
N ILE A 185 10.12 11.73 -7.33
CA ILE A 185 10.21 11.09 -8.65
C ILE A 185 10.91 12.03 -9.63
N ARG A 186 10.43 13.27 -9.74
CA ARG A 186 11.03 14.27 -10.64
C ARG A 186 12.47 14.61 -10.25
N LYS A 187 12.72 14.80 -8.96
CA LYS A 187 14.05 15.18 -8.44
C LYS A 187 15.10 14.11 -8.70
N LEU A 188 14.73 12.84 -8.53
CA LEU A 188 15.62 11.69 -8.60
C LEU A 188 15.62 11.00 -9.97
N ASN A 189 14.89 11.57 -10.95
CA ASN A 189 14.77 11.03 -12.30
C ASN A 189 14.31 9.57 -12.33
N ILE A 190 13.33 9.25 -11.48
CA ILE A 190 12.65 7.95 -11.41
C ILE A 190 11.64 7.87 -12.55
N ASP A 191 11.46 6.69 -13.13
CA ASP A 191 10.55 6.52 -14.27
C ASP A 191 9.11 6.84 -13.85
N ARG A 192 8.48 7.75 -14.61
CA ARG A 192 7.14 8.22 -14.28
C ARG A 192 6.11 7.29 -14.90
N HIS A 193 5.32 6.67 -14.03
CA HIS A 193 4.10 5.98 -14.40
C HIS A 193 2.87 6.88 -14.21
N GLU A 194 1.73 6.43 -14.74
CA GLU A 194 0.44 7.07 -14.47
C GLU A 194 0.18 7.07 -12.95
N ARG A 195 -0.03 8.26 -12.39
CA ARG A 195 -0.32 8.49 -10.97
C ARG A 195 -1.76 8.07 -10.66
N HIS A 196 -2.03 7.82 -9.38
CA HIS A 196 -3.35 7.45 -8.87
C HIS A 196 -3.79 6.05 -9.33
N HIS A 197 -2.81 5.18 -9.48
CA HIS A 197 -3.00 3.78 -9.78
C HIS A 197 -2.10 3.00 -8.82
N ALA A 198 -2.72 2.33 -7.85
CA ALA A 198 -2.02 1.74 -6.71
C ALA A 198 -0.77 0.92 -7.09
N LEU A 199 -0.82 0.11 -8.16
CA LEU A 199 0.37 -0.66 -8.57
C LEU A 199 1.49 0.23 -9.14
N ASN A 200 1.13 1.28 -9.86
CA ASN A 200 2.11 2.19 -10.45
C ASN A 200 2.77 3.01 -9.34
N ASP A 201 1.97 3.52 -8.41
CA ASP A 201 2.45 4.25 -7.24
C ASP A 201 3.35 3.36 -6.35
N ALA A 202 3.00 2.08 -6.16
CA ALA A 202 3.86 1.11 -5.48
C ALA A 202 5.20 0.88 -6.23
N LYS A 203 5.19 0.80 -7.56
CA LYS A 203 6.42 0.66 -8.37
C LYS A 203 7.33 1.88 -8.25
N MET A 204 6.78 3.09 -8.43
CA MET A 204 7.56 4.32 -8.29
C MET A 204 8.11 4.48 -6.86
N THR A 205 7.33 4.08 -5.85
CA THR A 205 7.79 4.06 -4.45
C THR A 205 8.90 3.02 -4.23
N ALA A 206 8.87 1.88 -4.93
CA ALA A 206 9.91 0.86 -4.84
C ALA A 206 11.23 1.33 -5.47
N GLU A 207 11.17 2.00 -6.62
CA GLU A 207 12.35 2.64 -7.22
C GLU A 207 12.93 3.73 -6.29
N LEU A 208 12.05 4.54 -5.69
CA LEU A 208 12.45 5.54 -4.70
C LEU A 208 13.13 4.87 -3.49
N LEU A 209 12.60 3.75 -3.00
CA LEU A 209 13.18 3.00 -1.89
C LEU A 209 14.60 2.50 -2.22
N LEU A 210 14.81 1.96 -3.43
CA LEU A 210 16.13 1.50 -3.87
C LEU A 210 17.15 2.65 -3.92
N VAL A 211 16.76 3.81 -4.46
CA VAL A 211 17.61 5.01 -4.49
C VAL A 211 17.97 5.46 -3.08
N MET A 212 17.00 5.46 -2.15
CA MET A 212 17.23 5.83 -0.76
C MET A 212 18.13 4.85 -0.03
N PHE A 213 17.92 3.54 -0.22
CA PHE A 213 18.75 2.50 0.38
C PHE A 213 20.21 2.62 -0.07
N HIS A 214 20.45 2.79 -1.36
CA HIS A 214 21.79 3.01 -1.90
C HIS A 214 22.45 4.27 -1.32
N LYS A 215 21.69 5.36 -1.16
CA LYS A 215 22.21 6.57 -0.53
C LYS A 215 22.58 6.36 0.94
N LEU A 216 21.79 5.58 1.68
CA LEU A 216 22.07 5.25 3.08
C LEU A 216 23.34 4.40 3.20
N ASP A 217 23.49 3.38 2.36
CA ASP A 217 24.68 2.52 2.33
C ASP A 217 25.98 3.31 2.06
N MET A 218 25.90 4.33 1.21
CA MET A 218 27.00 5.27 0.97
C MET A 218 27.35 6.14 2.20
N ILE A 219 26.38 6.46 3.06
CA ILE A 219 26.57 7.30 4.25
C ILE A 219 27.19 6.49 5.39
N ASP A 220 26.69 5.29 5.64
CA ASP A 220 27.06 4.48 6.82
C ASP A 220 28.35 3.67 6.63
N GLY A 221 28.89 3.63 5.40
CA GLY A 221 30.16 2.97 5.12
C GLY A 221 30.13 1.44 5.23
N HIS A 222 28.95 0.83 5.07
CA HIS A 222 28.79 -0.61 5.08
C HIS A 222 29.32 -1.28 3.78
N ASP A 223 29.70 -2.52 3.97
CA ASP A 223 30.62 -3.44 3.26
C ASP A 223 31.00 -3.18 1.78
N GLU A 224 32.30 -3.29 1.53
CA GLU A 224 32.92 -3.34 0.20
C GLU A 224 32.32 -4.48 -0.66
N GLU A 225 31.75 -5.51 -0.03
CA GLU A 225 31.05 -6.62 -0.67
C GLU A 225 29.71 -6.20 -1.32
N ILE A 226 28.94 -5.30 -0.69
CA ILE A 226 27.69 -4.75 -1.26
C ILE A 226 28.05 -3.85 -2.45
N ARG A 227 29.08 -3.01 -2.29
CA ARG A 227 29.62 -2.15 -3.37
C ARG A 227 30.12 -2.97 -4.55
N GLN A 228 30.82 -4.07 -4.29
CA GLN A 228 31.31 -5.00 -5.31
C GLN A 228 30.18 -5.74 -6.01
N ARG A 229 29.09 -6.08 -5.31
CA ARG A 229 27.91 -6.76 -5.89
C ARG A 229 27.13 -5.82 -6.81
N ILE A 230 26.87 -4.58 -6.37
CA ILE A 230 26.24 -3.53 -7.18
C ILE A 230 27.09 -3.20 -8.42
N ALA A 231 28.42 -3.13 -8.27
CA ALA A 231 29.34 -2.89 -9.38
C ALA A 231 29.47 -4.10 -10.33
N ARG A 232 29.38 -5.33 -9.82
CA ARG A 232 29.49 -6.58 -10.60
C ARG A 232 28.22 -6.87 -11.40
N ASP A 233 27.05 -6.50 -10.89
CA ASP A 233 25.75 -6.82 -11.52
C ASP A 233 25.27 -5.78 -12.55
N ASN A 234 26.10 -4.77 -12.89
CA ASN A 234 25.74 -3.72 -13.85
C ASN A 234 24.34 -3.13 -13.58
N LEU A 235 24.03 -2.82 -12.30
CA LEU A 235 22.87 -2.01 -11.95
C LEU A 235 23.11 -0.58 -12.46
N VAL A 236 22.93 -0.41 -13.77
CA VAL A 236 22.95 0.86 -14.46
C VAL A 236 21.60 1.52 -14.18
N PHE A 237 21.55 2.34 -13.14
CA PHE A 237 20.55 3.41 -13.08
C PHE A 237 20.80 4.30 -14.30
N GLY A 238 19.85 4.30 -15.24
CA GLY A 238 19.78 5.17 -16.42
C GLY A 238 21.10 5.73 -16.96
N ARG A 239 21.69 5.09 -17.97
CA ARG A 239 22.53 5.76 -18.99
C ARG A 239 21.67 5.83 -20.26
N LYS A 240 21.49 6.94 -20.97
CA LYS A 240 22.19 8.23 -21.07
C LYS A 240 21.20 9.39 -20.94
#